data_AF-A0A813GNU8-F1
#
_entry.id   AF-A0A813GNU8-F1
#
_cell.length_a   1.000
_cell.length_b   1.000
_cell.length_c   1.000
_cell.angle_alpha   90.00
_cell.angle_beta   90.00
_cell.angle_gamma   90.00
#
_symmetry.space_group_name_H-M   'P 1'
#
loop_
_entity.id
_entity.type
_entity.pdbx_description
1 polymer ?
#
loop_
_entity_poly.entity_id
_entity_poly.type
_entity_poly.pdbx_seq_one_letter_code
_entity_poly.pdbx_strand_id
1 'polypeptide(L)'
;MVHICEQALKHQVEVPKVASACHTLYGRGVFFVYFGSEKAAKHKEAADSTQLIQDYVNAALQKESQPLISWDTLEPDVQQDLFDTFVDCPLGNICETVLFRKADVLINELGGDCPAARELQTFDPLTSVCFVGQFRTDNDGSVYTAACTKSFSTFSSLIITESSMTGALERGAEEEKKAGSTALQAGSLQEARVHYLEAIRMIEHVPEPCPLRQQVQHNLALCALKEGAWQECRDRCTEILALEGGDIAKVRYRLGLSLFKLASLESANSAEQSRLHSEASEHLQRAVALEPTDQAVQKLLEEVRCSQLLARDGTPPAGDESMDPGTAAPA
;
A
#
# COMPACT_ATOMS: atom_id res chain seq x y z
N MET A 1 -3.81 16.76 -7.83
CA MET A 1 -3.51 16.52 -9.26
C MET A 1 -4.01 15.16 -9.73
N VAL A 2 -3.74 14.07 -8.99
CA VAL A 2 -4.44 12.78 -9.14
C VAL A 2 -5.95 12.99 -9.28
N HIS A 3 -6.55 13.78 -8.38
CA HIS A 3 -7.98 14.14 -8.47
C HIS A 3 -8.39 14.86 -9.78
N ILE A 4 -7.57 15.74 -10.36
CA ILE A 4 -7.92 16.43 -11.62
C ILE A 4 -7.82 15.46 -12.81
N CYS A 5 -6.81 14.59 -12.80
CA CYS A 5 -6.61 13.58 -13.83
C CYS A 5 -7.66 12.46 -13.74
N GLU A 6 -8.03 12.04 -12.53
CA GLU A 6 -9.14 11.12 -12.26
C GLU A 6 -10.48 11.73 -12.67
N GLN A 7 -10.74 13.01 -12.38
CA GLN A 7 -11.96 13.69 -12.82
C GLN A 7 -11.99 13.84 -14.34
N ALA A 8 -10.86 14.20 -14.96
CA ALA A 8 -10.70 14.22 -16.41
C ALA A 8 -11.00 12.85 -17.04
N LEU A 9 -10.42 11.78 -16.49
CA LEU A 9 -10.62 10.41 -16.94
C LEU A 9 -12.08 9.96 -16.73
N LYS A 10 -12.64 10.18 -15.54
CA LYS A 10 -14.02 9.83 -15.16
C LYS A 10 -15.05 10.53 -16.03
N HIS A 11 -14.80 11.78 -16.39
CA HIS A 11 -15.71 12.58 -17.21
C HIS A 11 -15.38 12.53 -18.71
N GLN A 12 -14.34 11.79 -19.11
CA GLN A 12 -13.82 11.76 -20.49
C GLN A 12 -13.54 13.16 -21.05
N VAL A 13 -13.04 14.05 -20.20
CA VAL A 13 -12.69 15.43 -20.53
C VAL A 13 -11.18 15.55 -20.52
N GLU A 14 -10.60 16.27 -21.48
CA GLU A 14 -9.15 16.48 -21.52
C GLU A 14 -8.67 17.24 -20.26
N VAL A 15 -7.55 16.81 -19.68
CA VAL A 15 -6.95 17.42 -18.47
C VAL A 15 -6.84 18.96 -18.56
N PRO A 16 -6.45 19.58 -19.70
CA PRO A 16 -6.45 21.04 -19.84
C PRO A 16 -7.82 21.70 -19.64
N LYS A 17 -8.93 21.03 -20.01
CA LYS A 17 -10.29 21.57 -19.82
C LYS A 17 -10.72 21.50 -18.36
N VAL A 18 -10.37 20.43 -17.64
CA VAL A 18 -10.64 20.32 -16.19
C VAL A 18 -9.76 21.30 -15.41
N ALA A 19 -8.48 21.41 -15.74
CA ALA A 19 -7.56 22.39 -15.14
C ALA A 19 -8.02 23.84 -15.41
N SER A 20 -8.43 24.15 -16.63
CA SER A 20 -9.00 25.45 -17.00
C SER A 20 -10.30 25.77 -16.24
N ALA A 21 -11.18 24.78 -16.05
CA ALA A 21 -12.37 24.94 -15.23
C ALA A 21 -12.03 25.20 -13.75
N CYS A 22 -11.07 24.47 -13.17
CA CYS A 22 -10.55 24.73 -11.83
C CYS A 22 -9.93 26.13 -11.73
N HIS A 23 -9.16 26.58 -12.73
CA HIS A 23 -8.60 27.92 -12.76
C HIS A 23 -9.65 29.01 -12.91
N THR A 24 -10.72 28.77 -13.67
CA THR A 24 -11.84 29.71 -13.80
C THR A 24 -12.60 29.84 -12.48
N LEU A 25 -12.77 28.75 -11.75
CA LEU A 25 -13.48 28.73 -10.48
C LEU A 25 -12.66 29.30 -9.31
N TYR A 26 -11.34 29.13 -9.31
CA TYR A 26 -10.48 29.42 -8.14
C TYR A 26 -9.34 30.44 -8.40
N GLY A 27 -9.06 30.82 -9.65
CA GLY A 27 -7.99 31.74 -10.06
C GLY A 27 -6.70 31.07 -10.55
N ARG A 28 -5.61 31.84 -10.75
CA ARG A 28 -4.24 31.33 -11.02
C ARG A 28 -3.80 30.48 -9.83
N GLY A 29 -3.98 29.18 -9.94
CA GLY A 29 -3.85 28.22 -8.85
C GLY A 29 -2.50 27.54 -8.86
N VAL A 30 -1.93 27.36 -7.68
CA VAL A 30 -0.66 26.65 -7.48
C VAL A 30 -0.90 25.53 -6.47
N PHE A 31 -0.33 24.35 -6.72
CA PHE A 31 -0.38 23.21 -5.81
C PHE A 31 0.78 23.26 -4.81
N PHE A 32 0.46 23.17 -3.52
CA PHE A 32 1.43 23.22 -2.41
C PHE A 32 1.77 21.84 -1.88
N VAL A 33 3.05 21.60 -1.61
CA VAL A 33 3.50 20.48 -0.79
C VAL A 33 4.37 21.04 0.35
N TYR A 34 4.00 20.72 1.59
CA TYR A 34 4.75 21.08 2.79
C TYR A 34 5.58 19.89 3.26
N PHE A 35 6.87 20.13 3.52
CA PHE A 35 7.73 19.17 4.20
C PHE A 35 7.93 19.61 5.65
N GLY A 36 7.63 18.72 6.61
CA GLY A 36 7.67 19.02 8.03
C GLY A 36 9.06 19.31 8.61
N SER A 37 10.12 18.89 7.92
CA SER A 37 11.51 19.22 8.23
C SER A 37 12.42 18.96 7.03
N GLU A 38 13.61 19.54 7.05
CA GLU A 38 14.69 19.22 6.11
C GLU A 38 14.99 17.71 6.13
N LYS A 39 15.01 17.12 7.34
CA LYS A 39 15.15 15.68 7.52
C LYS A 39 13.97 14.89 6.93
N ALA A 40 12.74 15.38 6.90
CA ALA A 40 11.60 14.69 6.27
C ALA A 40 11.62 14.78 4.74
N ALA A 41 12.15 15.89 4.19
CA ALA A 41 12.48 16.00 2.77
C ALA A 41 13.60 15.02 2.38
N LYS A 42 14.54 14.76 3.30
CA LYS A 42 15.61 13.76 3.16
C LYS A 42 15.10 12.32 3.37
N HIS A 43 14.42 11.98 4.47
CA HIS A 43 14.06 10.62 4.90
C HIS A 43 13.09 9.82 4.00
N LYS A 44 12.49 10.46 2.98
CA LYS A 44 11.91 9.72 1.83
C LYS A 44 13.02 8.99 1.01
N GLU A 45 14.28 9.12 1.46
CA GLU A 45 15.58 8.50 1.16
C GLU A 45 15.66 6.96 1.05
N ALA A 46 14.60 6.18 1.31
CA ALA A 46 14.77 4.73 1.55
C ALA A 46 13.90 3.79 0.69
N ALA A 47 13.02 4.28 -0.16
CA ALA A 47 12.15 3.45 -0.99
C ALA A 47 12.19 3.85 -2.47
N ASP A 48 13.37 3.76 -3.09
CA ASP A 48 13.61 3.93 -4.53
C ASP A 48 13.74 5.35 -5.11
N SER A 49 14.56 6.24 -4.52
CA SER A 49 15.04 7.42 -5.29
C SER A 49 16.41 7.92 -4.83
N THR A 50 17.18 8.37 -5.81
CA THR A 50 18.63 8.23 -5.91
C THR A 50 19.40 9.37 -5.22
N GLN A 51 20.71 9.15 -4.99
CA GLN A 51 21.78 10.03 -4.47
C GLN A 51 21.74 11.55 -4.84
N LEU A 52 20.88 11.96 -5.76
CA LEU A 52 20.81 13.28 -6.38
C LEU A 52 19.83 14.27 -5.73
N ILE A 53 18.77 13.82 -5.06
CA ILE A 53 17.96 14.72 -4.19
C ILE A 53 18.85 15.26 -3.07
N GLN A 54 19.79 14.43 -2.59
CA GLN A 54 20.83 14.85 -1.67
C GLN A 54 21.72 15.94 -2.28
N ASP A 55 22.10 15.84 -3.56
CA ASP A 55 22.90 16.88 -4.24
C ASP A 55 22.10 18.17 -4.50
N TYR A 56 20.80 18.09 -4.83
CA TYR A 56 19.92 19.26 -4.98
C TYR A 56 19.70 19.98 -3.65
N VAL A 57 19.40 19.23 -2.59
CA VAL A 57 19.25 19.75 -1.24
C VAL A 57 20.59 20.26 -0.70
N ASN A 58 21.70 19.56 -0.90
CA ASN A 58 23.04 20.01 -0.49
C ASN A 58 23.51 21.25 -1.28
N ALA A 59 23.18 21.36 -2.58
CA ALA A 59 23.47 22.54 -3.39
C ALA A 59 22.64 23.76 -2.94
N ALA A 60 21.35 23.54 -2.60
CA ALA A 60 20.48 24.58 -2.04
C ALA A 60 20.90 25.01 -0.63
N LEU A 61 21.48 24.11 0.17
CA LEU A 61 21.93 24.36 1.55
C LEU A 61 23.36 24.92 1.65
N GLN A 62 24.25 24.64 0.69
CA GLN A 62 25.67 25.02 0.81
C GLN A 62 25.98 26.46 0.38
N LYS A 63 25.12 27.18 -0.37
CA LYS A 63 25.40 28.57 -0.77
C LYS A 63 24.12 29.39 -0.93
N GLU A 64 24.13 30.58 -0.34
CA GLU A 64 23.16 31.65 -0.59
C GLU A 64 22.99 31.85 -2.10
N SER A 65 21.76 31.67 -2.60
CA SER A 65 21.28 32.18 -3.89
C SER A 65 22.14 31.86 -5.13
N GLN A 66 21.89 30.71 -5.75
CA GLN A 66 22.23 30.44 -7.15
C GLN A 66 20.98 29.88 -7.88
N PRO A 67 20.91 30.01 -9.23
CA PRO A 67 19.68 29.87 -10.00
C PRO A 67 19.18 28.42 -10.04
N LEU A 68 17.85 28.26 -10.17
CA LEU A 68 17.23 26.97 -10.44
C LEU A 68 17.91 26.29 -11.64
N ILE A 69 18.28 25.02 -11.45
CA ILE A 69 18.71 24.13 -12.52
C ILE A 69 17.50 23.93 -13.44
N SER A 70 17.66 24.23 -14.73
CA SER A 70 16.61 24.02 -15.73
C SER A 70 16.27 22.53 -15.80
N TRP A 71 14.98 22.18 -15.86
CA TRP A 71 14.57 20.77 -15.94
C TRP A 71 15.21 20.04 -17.13
N ASP A 72 15.34 20.71 -18.26
CA ASP A 72 15.93 20.13 -19.48
C ASP A 72 17.45 19.89 -19.34
N THR A 73 18.05 20.40 -18.28
CA THR A 73 19.45 20.15 -17.91
C THR A 73 19.60 19.08 -16.81
N LEU A 74 18.48 18.58 -16.27
CA LEU A 74 18.47 17.44 -15.35
C LEU A 74 18.59 16.14 -16.16
N GLU A 75 19.34 15.18 -15.64
CA GLU A 75 19.43 13.86 -16.26
C GLU A 75 18.04 13.17 -16.27
N PRO A 76 17.69 12.38 -17.31
CA PRO A 76 16.36 11.78 -17.45
C PRO A 76 15.88 10.99 -16.23
N ASP A 77 16.78 10.31 -15.53
CA ASP A 77 16.45 9.53 -14.33
C ASP A 77 16.03 10.43 -13.15
N VAL A 78 16.56 11.65 -13.09
CA VAL A 78 16.23 12.69 -12.07
C VAL A 78 14.89 13.33 -12.37
N GLN A 79 14.58 13.49 -13.66
CA GLN A 79 13.28 13.95 -14.12
C GLN A 79 12.19 12.95 -13.73
N GLN A 80 12.50 11.64 -13.83
CA GLN A 80 11.61 10.56 -13.42
C GLN A 80 11.42 10.51 -11.90
N ASP A 81 12.49 10.54 -11.10
CA ASP A 81 12.42 10.52 -9.62
C ASP A 81 11.59 11.69 -9.04
N LEU A 82 11.72 12.90 -9.60
CA LEU A 82 10.90 14.04 -9.20
C LEU A 82 9.43 13.82 -9.57
N PHE A 83 9.17 13.27 -10.76
CA PHE A 83 7.81 12.96 -11.21
C PHE A 83 7.16 11.91 -10.30
N ASP A 84 7.87 10.83 -10.00
CA ASP A 84 7.45 9.76 -9.10
C ASP A 84 7.22 10.28 -7.68
N THR A 85 8.05 11.21 -7.19
CA THR A 85 7.86 11.85 -5.88
C THR A 85 6.57 12.70 -5.81
N PHE A 86 6.14 13.30 -6.93
CA PHE A 86 4.91 14.08 -7.04
C PHE A 86 3.67 13.23 -7.38
N VAL A 87 3.85 12.03 -7.95
CA VAL A 87 2.78 11.11 -8.37
C VAL A 87 2.50 10.05 -7.30
N ASP A 88 3.52 9.57 -6.58
CA ASP A 88 3.42 8.50 -5.60
C ASP A 88 3.17 9.05 -4.18
N CYS A 89 1.94 9.55 -3.99
CA CYS A 89 1.37 9.85 -2.69
C CYS A 89 0.44 8.69 -2.31
N PRO A 90 0.93 7.66 -1.59
CA PRO A 90 0.10 6.53 -1.20
C PRO A 90 -1.01 7.01 -0.27
N LEU A 91 -2.17 6.36 -0.36
CA LEU A 91 -3.39 6.57 0.43
C LEU A 91 -3.14 6.51 1.96
N GLY A 92 -2.52 7.55 2.50
CA GLY A 92 -2.30 7.78 3.91
C GLY A 92 -2.39 9.28 4.14
N ASN A 93 -3.52 9.72 4.70
CA ASN A 93 -3.81 11.08 5.14
C ASN A 93 -2.99 12.19 4.44
N ILE A 94 -3.65 12.87 3.49
CA ILE A 94 -3.33 14.26 3.13
C ILE A 94 -3.55 15.12 4.39
N CYS A 95 -2.65 15.02 5.35
CA CYS A 95 -2.52 15.85 6.53
C CYS A 95 -1.02 16.10 6.56
N GLU A 96 -0.50 17.19 6.00
CA GLU A 96 -0.90 18.56 6.30
C GLU A 96 -0.92 19.44 5.03
N THR A 97 -2.13 19.64 4.48
CA THR A 97 -2.53 20.78 3.64
C THR A 97 -1.83 20.96 2.28
N VAL A 98 -2.28 20.22 1.26
CA VAL A 98 -2.24 20.75 -0.12
C VAL A 98 -3.20 21.93 -0.18
N LEU A 99 -2.67 23.13 0.03
CA LEU A 99 -3.43 24.37 -0.05
C LEU A 99 -3.45 24.84 -1.50
N PHE A 100 -4.64 25.07 -2.03
CA PHE A 100 -4.75 25.89 -3.23
C PHE A 100 -4.51 27.34 -2.81
N ARG A 101 -3.41 27.93 -3.28
CA ARG A 101 -3.15 29.36 -3.09
C ARG A 101 -3.07 30.04 -4.45
N LYS A 102 -3.55 31.27 -4.49
CA LYS A 102 -3.44 32.07 -5.70
C LYS A 102 -1.99 32.50 -5.90
N ALA A 103 -1.49 32.41 -7.13
CA ALA A 103 -0.11 32.72 -7.47
C ALA A 103 0.28 34.16 -7.09
N ASP A 104 -0.64 35.12 -7.24
CA ASP A 104 -0.45 36.53 -6.87
C ASP A 104 -0.18 36.72 -5.36
N VAL A 105 -0.89 35.98 -4.50
CA VAL A 105 -0.67 35.98 -3.05
C VAL A 105 0.75 35.52 -2.73
N LEU A 106 1.23 34.49 -3.41
CA LEU A 106 2.56 33.93 -3.17
C LEU A 106 3.67 34.80 -3.71
N ILE A 107 3.49 35.39 -4.89
CA ILE A 107 4.43 36.36 -5.44
C ILE A 107 4.62 37.52 -4.46
N ASN A 108 3.53 37.98 -3.83
CA ASN A 108 3.60 39.04 -2.84
C ASN A 108 4.32 38.61 -1.55
N GLU A 109 4.09 37.38 -1.07
CA GLU A 109 4.74 36.84 0.13
C GLU A 109 6.23 36.55 -0.07
N LEU A 110 6.62 36.10 -1.26
CA LEU A 110 7.99 35.70 -1.60
C LEU A 110 8.91 36.89 -1.92
N GLY A 111 8.32 38.08 -2.13
CA GLY A 111 9.02 39.22 -2.72
C GLY A 111 9.25 39.02 -4.21
N GLY A 112 8.88 40.01 -5.02
CA GLY A 112 8.85 39.89 -6.49
C GLY A 112 10.19 39.56 -7.16
N ASP A 113 11.31 39.71 -6.46
CA ASP A 113 12.65 39.52 -7.01
C ASP A 113 13.21 38.10 -6.83
N CYS A 114 12.58 37.22 -6.04
CA CYS A 114 13.11 35.88 -5.84
C CYS A 114 12.82 34.94 -7.03
N PRO A 115 13.65 33.91 -7.28
CA PRO A 115 13.47 33.01 -8.41
C PRO A 115 12.10 32.33 -8.47
N ALA A 116 11.57 31.90 -7.31
CA ALA A 116 10.24 31.27 -7.24
C ALA A 116 9.12 32.25 -7.60
N ALA A 117 9.23 33.53 -7.21
CA ALA A 117 8.26 34.56 -7.60
C ALA A 117 8.31 34.84 -9.11
N ARG A 118 9.49 34.85 -9.73
CA ARG A 118 9.62 35.03 -11.20
C ARG A 118 8.99 33.86 -11.96
N GLU A 119 9.24 32.64 -11.52
CA GLU A 119 8.63 31.44 -12.11
C GLU A 119 7.09 31.49 -12.03
N LEU A 120 6.55 31.90 -10.88
CA LEU A 120 5.12 32.11 -10.67
C LEU A 120 4.53 33.27 -11.50
N GLN A 121 5.33 34.29 -11.81
CA GLN A 121 4.91 35.41 -12.67
C GLN A 121 4.82 34.97 -14.14
N THR A 122 5.76 34.15 -14.59
CA THR A 122 5.83 33.64 -15.97
C THR A 122 4.90 32.46 -16.23
N PHE A 123 4.38 31.83 -15.18
CA PHE A 123 3.41 30.74 -15.25
C PHE A 123 2.12 31.15 -15.98
N ASP A 124 1.74 30.36 -16.99
CA ASP A 124 0.45 30.46 -17.68
C ASP A 124 -0.48 29.30 -17.29
N PRO A 125 -1.57 29.57 -16.56
CA PRO A 125 -2.51 28.53 -16.11
C PRO A 125 -3.27 27.86 -17.27
N LEU A 126 -3.26 28.43 -18.48
CA LEU A 126 -3.93 27.83 -19.64
C LEU A 126 -3.08 26.77 -20.34
N THR A 127 -1.76 26.80 -20.15
CA THR A 127 -0.81 25.97 -20.89
C THR A 127 0.12 25.16 -20.00
N SER A 128 0.11 25.40 -18.69
CA SER A 128 1.03 24.76 -17.74
C SER A 128 0.42 24.55 -16.36
N VAL A 129 1.12 23.79 -15.51
CA VAL A 129 0.89 23.65 -14.06
C VAL A 129 2.15 24.11 -13.31
N CYS A 130 1.98 24.86 -12.22
CA CYS A 130 3.07 25.25 -11.33
C CYS A 130 2.98 24.49 -10.01
N PHE A 131 4.07 23.86 -9.61
CA PHE A 131 4.25 23.17 -8.33
C PHE A 131 5.07 24.04 -7.40
N VAL A 132 4.63 24.22 -6.16
CA VAL A 132 5.38 24.94 -5.14
C VAL A 132 5.60 24.07 -3.91
N GLY A 133 6.86 23.90 -3.54
CA GLY A 133 7.27 23.19 -2.34
C GLY A 133 7.82 24.17 -1.30
N GLN A 134 7.43 24.00 -0.04
CA GLN A 134 8.05 24.72 1.09
C GLN A 134 8.65 23.74 2.10
N PHE A 135 9.86 24.04 2.56
CA PHE A 135 10.53 23.27 3.60
C PHE A 135 11.21 24.18 4.62
N ARG A 136 11.24 23.73 5.88
CA ARG A 136 11.93 24.41 6.98
C ARG A 136 13.30 23.79 7.20
N THR A 137 14.32 24.62 7.33
CA THR A 137 15.67 24.21 7.72
C THR A 137 15.75 23.99 9.22
N ASP A 138 16.44 22.91 9.62
CA ASP A 138 16.51 22.51 11.03
C ASP A 138 17.42 23.46 11.86
N ASN A 139 18.32 24.20 11.19
CA ASN A 139 19.37 24.98 11.85
C ASN A 139 18.93 26.38 12.31
N ASP A 140 18.04 27.04 11.56
CA ASP A 140 17.62 28.44 11.81
C ASP A 140 16.09 28.63 11.70
N GLY A 141 15.35 27.57 11.35
CA GLY A 141 13.91 27.63 11.15
C GLY A 141 13.48 28.42 9.91
N SER A 142 14.42 28.77 9.03
CA SER A 142 14.12 29.47 7.77
C SER A 142 13.25 28.61 6.86
N VAL A 143 12.34 29.26 6.14
CA VAL A 143 11.43 28.60 5.18
C VAL A 143 11.92 28.88 3.77
N TYR A 144 12.24 27.81 3.05
CA TYR A 144 12.61 27.89 1.63
C TYR A 144 11.40 27.55 0.77
N THR A 145 11.26 28.25 -0.35
CA THR A 145 10.20 28.01 -1.33
C THR A 145 10.81 27.74 -2.70
N ALA A 146 10.48 26.59 -3.27
CA ALA A 146 10.81 26.23 -4.65
C ALA A 146 9.55 26.24 -5.51
N ALA A 147 9.65 26.75 -6.73
CA ALA A 147 8.56 26.71 -7.71
C ALA A 147 9.06 26.06 -9.01
N CYS A 148 8.23 25.24 -9.65
CA CYS A 148 8.53 24.61 -10.93
C CYS A 148 7.29 24.60 -11.83
N THR A 149 7.43 25.08 -13.07
CA THR A 149 6.35 25.07 -14.05
C THR A 149 6.53 23.94 -15.07
N LYS A 150 5.42 23.27 -15.43
CA LYS A 150 5.37 22.22 -16.45
C LYS A 150 4.27 22.48 -17.45
N SER A 151 4.60 22.44 -18.74
CA SER A 151 3.59 22.53 -19.79
C SER A 151 2.65 21.33 -19.74
N PHE A 152 1.38 21.56 -20.09
CA PHE A 152 0.40 20.48 -20.20
C PHE A 152 0.81 19.44 -21.24
N SER A 153 1.55 19.80 -22.30
CA SER A 153 2.00 18.85 -23.31
C SER A 153 3.02 17.86 -22.75
N THR A 154 4.03 18.36 -22.01
CA THR A 154 5.03 17.51 -21.33
C THR A 154 4.38 16.63 -20.28
N PHE A 155 3.40 17.19 -19.55
CA PHE A 155 2.67 16.46 -18.53
C PHE A 155 1.74 15.37 -19.11
N SER A 156 1.06 15.69 -20.22
CA SER A 156 0.17 14.74 -20.90
C SER A 156 0.95 13.55 -21.45
N SER A 157 2.15 13.76 -22.00
CA SER A 157 2.99 12.66 -22.45
C SER A 157 3.44 11.73 -21.32
N LEU A 158 3.74 12.27 -20.14
CA LEU A 158 4.18 11.48 -18.98
C LEU A 158 3.03 10.62 -18.44
N ILE A 159 1.83 11.19 -18.26
CA ILE A 159 0.64 10.45 -17.82
C ILE A 159 0.25 9.35 -18.81
N ILE A 160 0.31 9.63 -20.11
CA ILE A 160 0.00 8.64 -21.14
C ILE A 160 1.01 7.49 -21.08
N THR A 161 2.28 7.78 -20.80
CA THR A 161 3.33 6.76 -20.72
C THR A 161 3.14 5.88 -19.49
N GLU A 162 2.92 6.46 -18.31
CA GLU A 162 2.63 5.71 -17.08
C GLU A 162 1.35 4.88 -17.19
N SER A 163 0.25 5.49 -17.66
CA SER A 163 -1.02 4.77 -17.84
C SER A 163 -0.90 3.62 -18.84
N SER A 164 -0.06 3.79 -19.87
CA SER A 164 0.25 2.74 -20.85
C SER A 164 1.08 1.62 -20.24
N MET A 165 2.08 1.94 -19.41
CA MET A 165 2.92 0.95 -18.72
C MET A 165 2.14 0.18 -17.66
N THR A 166 1.36 0.84 -16.81
CA THR A 166 0.49 0.18 -15.82
C THR A 166 -0.49 -0.76 -16.52
N GLY A 167 -1.14 -0.30 -17.60
CA GLY A 167 -2.04 -1.15 -18.38
C GLY A 167 -1.35 -2.34 -19.06
N ALA A 168 -0.07 -2.22 -19.41
CA ALA A 168 0.71 -3.33 -19.96
C ALA A 168 1.07 -4.36 -18.88
N LEU A 169 1.48 -3.89 -17.69
CA LEU A 169 1.79 -4.75 -16.54
C LEU A 169 0.56 -5.54 -16.07
N GLU A 170 -0.61 -4.89 -15.97
CA GLU A 170 -1.86 -5.57 -15.61
C GLU A 170 -2.27 -6.63 -16.64
N ARG A 171 -2.08 -6.37 -17.94
CA ARG A 171 -2.33 -7.37 -18.99
C ARG A 171 -1.38 -8.56 -18.89
N GLY A 172 -0.09 -8.32 -18.68
CA GLY A 172 0.89 -9.38 -18.47
C GLY A 172 0.56 -10.23 -17.25
N ALA A 173 0.20 -9.60 -16.13
CA ALA A 173 -0.19 -10.29 -14.92
C ALA A 173 -1.49 -11.10 -15.07
N GLU A 174 -2.44 -10.64 -15.88
CA GLU A 174 -3.66 -11.39 -16.21
C GLU A 174 -3.34 -12.63 -17.05
N GLU A 175 -2.38 -12.56 -17.97
CA GLU A 175 -1.89 -13.70 -18.74
C GLU A 175 -1.20 -14.72 -17.83
N GLU A 176 -0.33 -14.26 -16.93
CA GLU A 176 0.31 -15.11 -15.91
C GLU A 176 -0.74 -15.76 -14.98
N LYS A 177 -1.75 -15.02 -14.52
CA LYS A 177 -2.86 -15.60 -13.74
C LYS A 177 -3.60 -16.70 -14.52
N LYS A 178 -3.83 -16.51 -15.82
CA LYS A 178 -4.50 -17.52 -16.67
C LYS A 178 -3.63 -18.76 -16.86
N ALA A 179 -2.32 -18.59 -17.06
CA ALA A 179 -1.37 -19.69 -17.12
C ALA A 179 -1.36 -20.47 -15.80
N GLY A 180 -1.28 -19.77 -14.66
CA GLY A 180 -1.35 -20.38 -13.34
C GLY A 180 -2.67 -21.12 -13.08
N SER A 181 -3.79 -20.59 -13.56
CA SER A 181 -5.10 -21.24 -13.46
C SER A 181 -5.16 -22.53 -14.27
N THR A 182 -4.56 -22.53 -15.45
CA THR A 182 -4.46 -23.71 -16.33
C THR A 182 -3.60 -24.79 -15.69
N ALA A 183 -2.42 -24.43 -15.19
CA ALA A 183 -1.52 -25.33 -14.47
C ALA A 183 -2.19 -25.92 -13.20
N LEU A 184 -2.92 -25.10 -12.44
CA LEU A 184 -3.64 -25.54 -11.26
C LEU A 184 -4.74 -26.55 -11.60
N GLN A 185 -5.48 -26.33 -12.69
CA GLN A 185 -6.50 -27.26 -13.18
C GLN A 185 -5.88 -28.58 -13.68
N ALA A 186 -4.68 -28.52 -14.26
CA ALA A 186 -3.91 -29.70 -14.66
C ALA A 186 -3.27 -30.46 -13.47
N GLY A 187 -3.30 -29.88 -12.26
CA GLY A 187 -2.70 -30.47 -11.05
C GLY A 187 -1.21 -30.13 -10.86
N SER A 188 -0.63 -29.29 -11.73
CA SER A 188 0.75 -28.81 -11.64
C SER A 188 0.86 -27.66 -10.62
N LEU A 189 0.85 -27.98 -9.32
CA LEU A 189 0.81 -26.95 -8.25
C LEU A 189 2.01 -26.01 -8.24
N GLN A 190 3.22 -26.54 -8.44
CA GLN A 190 4.46 -25.75 -8.43
C GLN A 190 4.51 -24.78 -9.62
N GLU A 191 4.14 -25.26 -10.81
CA GLU A 191 4.03 -24.43 -12.01
C GLU A 191 2.97 -23.33 -11.83
N ALA A 192 1.80 -23.69 -11.28
CA ALA A 192 0.76 -22.71 -10.97
C ALA A 192 1.26 -21.62 -10.02
N ARG A 193 1.98 -22.00 -8.95
CA ARG A 193 2.59 -21.06 -8.01
C ARG A 193 3.57 -20.12 -8.70
N VAL A 194 4.46 -20.62 -9.58
CA VAL A 194 5.43 -19.79 -10.30
C VAL A 194 4.71 -18.69 -11.09
N HIS A 195 3.71 -19.05 -11.88
CA HIS A 195 2.92 -18.08 -12.65
C HIS A 195 2.20 -17.06 -11.76
N TYR A 196 1.58 -17.48 -10.65
CA TYR A 196 0.92 -16.54 -9.76
C TYR A 196 1.89 -15.59 -9.04
N LEU A 197 3.08 -16.06 -8.65
CA LEU A 197 4.09 -15.19 -8.06
C LEU A 197 4.61 -14.16 -9.06
N GLU A 198 4.79 -14.57 -10.32
CA GLU A 198 5.16 -13.66 -11.39
C GLU A 198 4.07 -12.61 -11.66
N ALA A 199 2.79 -13.00 -11.63
CA ALA A 199 1.68 -12.06 -11.72
C ALA A 199 1.71 -11.02 -10.57
N ILE A 200 1.99 -11.43 -9.33
CA ILE A 200 2.15 -10.51 -8.19
C ILE A 200 3.30 -9.55 -8.42
N ARG A 201 4.47 -10.04 -8.87
CA ARG A 201 5.65 -9.22 -9.15
C ARG A 201 5.37 -8.13 -10.18
N MET A 202 4.61 -8.46 -11.23
CA MET A 202 4.22 -7.50 -12.27
C MET A 202 3.31 -6.39 -11.76
N ILE A 203 2.44 -6.69 -10.78
CA ILE A 203 1.47 -5.71 -10.25
C ILE A 203 1.83 -5.20 -8.86
N GLU A 204 3.04 -5.46 -8.35
CA GLU A 204 3.43 -5.07 -6.99
C GLU A 204 3.26 -3.56 -6.76
N HIS A 205 3.66 -2.74 -7.73
CA HIS A 205 3.59 -1.29 -7.70
C HIS A 205 2.27 -0.69 -8.20
N VAL A 206 1.30 -1.51 -8.60
CA VAL A 206 -0.01 -1.00 -9.04
C VAL A 206 -0.79 -0.48 -7.82
N PRO A 207 -1.22 0.80 -7.79
CA PRO A 207 -1.95 1.33 -6.64
C PRO A 207 -3.22 0.53 -6.31
N GLU A 208 -3.56 0.44 -5.02
CA GLU A 208 -4.84 -0.14 -4.59
C GLU A 208 -6.02 0.80 -4.94
N PRO A 209 -7.22 0.26 -5.23
CA PRO A 209 -7.58 -1.15 -5.23
C PRO A 209 -7.14 -1.88 -6.52
N CYS A 210 -6.49 -3.04 -6.37
CA CYS A 210 -6.13 -3.93 -7.47
C CYS A 210 -6.88 -5.27 -7.37
N PRO A 211 -8.05 -5.42 -8.04
CA PRO A 211 -8.83 -6.66 -8.00
C PRO A 211 -8.05 -7.89 -8.48
N LEU A 212 -7.08 -7.70 -9.38
CA LEU A 212 -6.22 -8.76 -9.87
C LEU A 212 -5.31 -9.31 -8.76
N ARG A 213 -4.70 -8.44 -7.95
CA ARG A 213 -3.87 -8.83 -6.80
C ARG A 213 -4.64 -9.72 -5.83
N GLN A 214 -5.88 -9.35 -5.51
CA GLN A 214 -6.76 -10.16 -4.66
C GLN A 214 -7.01 -11.55 -5.25
N GLN A 215 -7.37 -11.62 -6.54
CA GLN A 215 -7.61 -12.91 -7.22
C GLN A 215 -6.38 -13.81 -7.25
N VAL A 216 -5.20 -13.24 -7.50
CA VAL A 216 -3.94 -13.99 -7.53
C VAL A 216 -3.57 -14.49 -6.14
N GLN A 217 -3.70 -13.66 -5.10
CA GLN A 217 -3.48 -14.07 -3.71
C GLN A 217 -4.43 -15.21 -3.29
N HIS A 218 -5.70 -15.14 -3.68
CA HIS A 218 -6.65 -16.24 -3.48
C HIS A 218 -6.18 -17.55 -4.11
N ASN A 219 -5.58 -17.50 -5.30
CA ASN A 219 -5.10 -18.70 -5.96
C ASN A 219 -3.81 -19.23 -5.34
N LEU A 220 -2.89 -18.37 -4.90
CA LEU A 220 -1.70 -18.76 -4.14
C LEU A 220 -2.07 -19.43 -2.81
N ALA A 221 -3.04 -18.89 -2.09
CA ALA A 221 -3.57 -19.52 -0.88
C ALA A 221 -4.15 -20.92 -1.17
N LEU A 222 -4.79 -21.12 -2.33
CA LEU A 222 -5.29 -22.43 -2.76
C LEU A 222 -4.16 -23.40 -3.12
N CYS A 223 -3.11 -22.94 -3.80
CA CYS A 223 -1.92 -23.75 -4.07
C CYS A 223 -1.28 -24.21 -2.76
N ALA A 224 -1.02 -23.29 -1.83
CA ALA A 224 -0.44 -23.60 -0.52
C ALA A 224 -1.30 -24.61 0.25
N LEU A 225 -2.62 -24.46 0.21
CA LEU A 225 -3.55 -25.43 0.81
C LEU A 225 -3.40 -26.83 0.20
N LYS A 226 -3.35 -26.94 -1.13
CA LYS A 226 -3.25 -28.22 -1.84
C LYS A 226 -1.90 -28.91 -1.63
N GLU A 227 -0.84 -28.14 -1.41
CA GLU A 227 0.50 -28.64 -1.09
C GLU A 227 0.68 -29.04 0.37
N GLY A 228 -0.26 -28.68 1.24
CA GLY A 228 -0.10 -28.84 2.69
C GLY A 228 0.89 -27.86 3.30
N ALA A 229 1.21 -26.76 2.61
CA ALA A 229 2.00 -25.65 3.13
C ALA A 229 1.12 -24.77 4.05
N TRP A 230 0.72 -25.33 5.20
CA TRP A 230 -0.30 -24.73 6.08
C TRP A 230 0.08 -23.34 6.59
N GLN A 231 1.36 -23.14 6.88
CA GLN A 231 1.89 -21.86 7.35
C GLN A 231 1.71 -20.76 6.29
N GLU A 232 2.14 -21.02 5.06
CA GLU A 232 1.97 -20.07 3.95
C GLU A 232 0.48 -19.85 3.62
N CYS A 233 -0.35 -20.90 3.68
CA CYS A 233 -1.78 -20.77 3.46
C CYS A 233 -2.42 -19.85 4.51
N ARG A 234 -2.03 -19.96 5.79
CA ARG A 234 -2.45 -19.08 6.87
C ARG A 234 -2.08 -17.63 6.55
N ASP A 235 -0.79 -17.38 6.29
CA ASP A 235 -0.26 -16.03 6.13
C ASP A 235 -0.93 -15.30 4.94
N ARG A 236 -1.09 -15.99 3.80
CA ARG A 236 -1.81 -15.46 2.64
C ARG A 236 -3.29 -15.20 2.91
N CYS A 237 -3.98 -16.07 3.64
CA CYS A 237 -5.38 -15.82 3.98
C CYS A 237 -5.53 -14.62 4.92
N THR A 238 -4.60 -14.43 5.84
CA THR A 238 -4.55 -13.24 6.72
C THR A 238 -4.35 -11.97 5.91
N GLU A 239 -3.43 -11.96 4.94
CA GLU A 239 -3.25 -10.84 4.02
C GLU A 239 -4.54 -10.51 3.26
N ILE A 240 -5.21 -11.52 2.69
CA ILE A 240 -6.48 -11.31 1.96
C ILE A 240 -7.55 -10.72 2.88
N LEU A 241 -7.67 -11.20 4.12
CA LEU A 241 -8.66 -10.70 5.08
C LEU A 241 -8.41 -9.25 5.52
N ALA A 242 -7.19 -8.75 5.39
CA ALA A 242 -6.85 -7.36 5.67
C ALA A 242 -7.28 -6.41 4.53
N LEU A 243 -7.56 -6.94 3.33
CA LEU A 243 -7.98 -6.15 2.18
C LEU A 243 -9.48 -5.85 2.22
N GLU A 244 -9.88 -4.71 1.66
CA GLU A 244 -11.29 -4.37 1.47
C GLU A 244 -11.98 -5.43 0.60
N GLY A 245 -13.10 -5.95 1.09
CA GLY A 245 -13.83 -7.04 0.43
C GLY A 245 -13.23 -8.44 0.63
N GLY A 246 -12.19 -8.59 1.45
CA GLY A 246 -11.52 -9.87 1.70
C GLY A 246 -12.27 -10.87 2.59
N ASP A 247 -13.30 -10.43 3.35
CA ASP A 247 -14.09 -11.28 4.27
C ASP A 247 -15.06 -12.21 3.51
N ILE A 248 -14.49 -13.22 2.86
CA ILE A 248 -15.20 -14.18 2.00
C ILE A 248 -15.15 -15.57 2.65
N ALA A 249 -16.25 -16.33 2.57
CA ALA A 249 -16.39 -17.65 3.19
C ALA A 249 -15.25 -18.61 2.83
N LYS A 250 -14.83 -18.63 1.55
CA LYS A 250 -13.72 -19.46 1.05
C LYS A 250 -12.37 -19.14 1.71
N VAL A 251 -12.09 -17.87 2.02
CA VAL A 251 -10.83 -17.46 2.69
C VAL A 251 -10.87 -17.91 4.14
N ARG A 252 -11.98 -17.63 4.83
CA ARG A 252 -12.21 -18.05 6.21
C ARG A 252 -12.13 -19.56 6.38
N TYR A 253 -12.69 -20.33 5.43
CA TYR A 253 -12.57 -21.77 5.39
C TYR A 253 -11.12 -22.24 5.27
N ARG A 254 -10.36 -21.69 4.31
CA ARG A 254 -8.95 -22.05 4.09
C ARG A 254 -8.08 -21.72 5.31
N LEU A 255 -8.30 -20.55 5.91
CA LEU A 255 -7.61 -20.13 7.13
C LEU A 255 -7.95 -21.04 8.32
N GLY A 256 -9.23 -21.34 8.51
CA GLY A 256 -9.66 -22.27 9.56
C GLY A 256 -9.05 -23.66 9.39
N LEU A 257 -9.00 -24.17 8.16
CA LEU A 257 -8.37 -25.44 7.84
C LEU A 257 -6.86 -25.42 8.07
N SER A 258 -6.15 -24.37 7.64
CA SER A 258 -4.71 -24.27 7.84
C SER A 258 -4.34 -24.18 9.32
N LEU A 259 -5.08 -23.39 10.11
CA LEU A 259 -4.91 -23.30 11.56
C LEU A 259 -5.16 -24.64 12.25
N PHE A 260 -6.23 -25.35 11.88
CA PHE A 260 -6.53 -26.68 12.42
C PHE A 260 -5.42 -27.69 12.10
N LYS A 261 -4.86 -27.65 10.88
CA LYS A 261 -3.74 -28.49 10.50
C LYS A 261 -2.46 -28.14 11.24
N LEU A 262 -2.16 -26.85 11.42
CA LEU A 262 -1.03 -26.37 12.22
C LEU A 262 -1.13 -26.81 13.69
N ALA A 263 -2.34 -26.77 14.27
CA ALA A 263 -2.60 -27.24 15.63
C ALA A 263 -2.32 -28.74 15.81
N SER A 264 -2.42 -29.52 14.72
CA SER A 264 -2.20 -30.96 14.71
C SER A 264 -0.74 -31.36 14.46
N LEU A 265 0.18 -30.40 14.23
CA LEU A 265 1.59 -30.69 14.02
C LEU A 265 2.29 -30.94 15.37
N GLU A 266 3.19 -31.92 15.40
CA GLU A 266 3.91 -32.37 16.61
C GLU A 266 4.75 -31.29 17.30
N SER A 267 5.03 -30.17 16.62
CA SER A 267 5.79 -29.04 17.16
C SER A 267 4.97 -28.05 17.99
N ALA A 268 3.63 -28.13 17.96
CA ALA A 268 2.78 -27.25 18.75
C ALA A 268 2.72 -27.73 20.20
N ASN A 269 3.05 -26.85 21.15
CA ASN A 269 2.77 -27.13 22.57
C ASN A 269 1.27 -27.04 22.85
N SER A 270 0.81 -27.59 23.98
CA SER A 270 -0.63 -27.68 24.31
C SER A 270 -1.35 -26.31 24.34
N ALA A 271 -0.65 -25.26 24.77
CA ALA A 271 -1.19 -23.90 24.78
C ALA A 271 -1.37 -23.34 23.36
N GLU A 272 -0.35 -23.50 22.50
CA GLU A 272 -0.40 -23.05 21.10
C GLU A 272 -1.42 -23.85 20.30
N GLN A 273 -1.48 -25.17 20.51
CA GLN A 273 -2.51 -26.02 19.93
C GLN A 273 -3.92 -25.52 20.29
N SER A 274 -4.16 -25.24 21.58
CA SER A 274 -5.45 -24.71 22.05
C SER A 274 -5.80 -23.36 21.41
N ARG A 275 -4.80 -22.46 21.29
CA ARG A 275 -4.93 -21.16 20.63
C ARG A 275 -5.34 -21.32 19.17
N LEU A 276 -4.61 -22.15 18.42
CA LEU A 276 -4.87 -22.41 16.99
C LEU A 276 -6.24 -23.07 16.77
N HIS A 277 -6.66 -24.01 17.62
CA HIS A 277 -8.01 -24.57 17.53
C HIS A 277 -9.10 -23.52 17.80
N SER A 278 -8.89 -22.61 18.75
CA SER A 278 -9.82 -21.50 19.02
C SER A 278 -9.96 -20.59 17.81
N GLU A 279 -8.84 -20.14 17.26
CA GLU A 279 -8.78 -19.28 16.08
C GLU A 279 -9.39 -19.96 14.85
N ALA A 280 -9.12 -21.25 14.64
CA ALA A 280 -9.74 -22.06 13.59
C ALA A 280 -11.27 -22.09 13.73
N SER A 281 -11.78 -22.31 14.94
CA SER A 281 -13.22 -22.34 15.22
C SER A 281 -13.90 -21.01 14.91
N GLU A 282 -13.29 -19.89 15.29
CA GLU A 282 -13.81 -18.55 15.01
C GLU A 282 -13.93 -18.28 13.49
N HIS A 283 -12.88 -18.59 12.73
CA HIS A 283 -12.91 -18.42 11.29
C HIS A 283 -13.93 -19.33 10.60
N LEU A 284 -14.05 -20.59 11.03
CA LEU A 284 -15.05 -21.51 10.47
C LEU A 284 -16.48 -21.11 10.83
N GLN A 285 -16.73 -20.59 12.04
CA GLN A 285 -18.02 -20.01 12.40
C GLN A 285 -18.37 -18.82 11.51
N ARG A 286 -17.40 -17.95 11.24
CA ARG A 286 -17.59 -16.83 10.30
C ARG A 286 -17.86 -17.32 8.88
N ALA A 287 -17.17 -18.37 8.42
CA ALA A 287 -17.43 -18.99 7.12
C ALA A 287 -18.85 -19.56 7.03
N VAL A 288 -19.35 -20.27 8.06
CA VAL A 288 -20.73 -20.76 8.12
C VAL A 288 -21.74 -19.61 8.11
N ALA A 289 -21.46 -18.51 8.81
CA ALA A 289 -22.35 -17.35 8.81
C ALA A 289 -22.46 -16.68 7.41
N LEU A 290 -21.37 -16.72 6.62
CA LEU A 290 -21.34 -16.19 5.27
C LEU A 290 -22.00 -17.15 4.25
N GLU A 291 -21.77 -18.46 4.37
CA GLU A 291 -22.33 -19.49 3.48
C GLU A 291 -22.89 -20.68 4.28
N PRO A 292 -24.12 -20.57 4.82
CA PRO A 292 -24.68 -21.57 5.75
C PRO A 292 -24.92 -22.95 5.12
N THR A 293 -24.96 -23.07 3.80
CA THR A 293 -25.23 -24.33 3.10
C THR A 293 -23.97 -25.13 2.79
N ASP A 294 -22.77 -24.60 3.07
CA ASP A 294 -21.52 -25.30 2.79
C ASP A 294 -21.27 -26.43 3.81
N GLN A 295 -21.53 -27.67 3.38
CA GLN A 295 -21.36 -28.86 4.21
C GLN A 295 -19.88 -29.13 4.56
N ALA A 296 -18.93 -28.72 3.72
CA ALA A 296 -17.52 -28.93 4.00
C ALA A 296 -17.05 -28.05 5.17
N VAL A 297 -17.50 -26.79 5.21
CA VAL A 297 -17.22 -25.87 6.31
C VAL A 297 -17.85 -26.37 7.61
N GLN A 298 -19.13 -26.77 7.57
CA GLN A 298 -19.83 -27.29 8.75
C GLN A 298 -19.15 -28.52 9.33
N LYS A 299 -18.77 -29.47 8.47
CA LYS A 299 -18.08 -30.69 8.90
C LYS A 299 -16.74 -30.38 9.56
N LEU A 300 -15.94 -29.50 8.94
CA LEU A 300 -14.65 -29.10 9.51
C LEU A 300 -14.80 -28.37 10.85
N LEU A 301 -15.81 -27.51 11.00
CA LEU A 301 -16.11 -26.85 12.27
C LEU A 301 -16.41 -27.86 13.38
N GLU A 302 -17.15 -28.91 13.07
CA GLU A 302 -17.46 -29.97 14.03
C GLU A 302 -16.22 -30.80 14.39
N GLU A 303 -15.36 -31.09 13.43
CA GLU A 303 -14.06 -31.75 13.68
C GLU A 303 -13.20 -30.91 14.63
N VAL A 304 -13.10 -29.59 14.41
CA VAL A 304 -12.36 -28.68 15.30
C VAL A 304 -12.93 -28.69 16.72
N ARG A 305 -14.26 -28.65 16.87
CA ARG A 305 -14.93 -28.69 18.18
C ARG A 305 -14.68 -30.00 18.91
N CYS A 306 -14.74 -31.13 18.21
CA CYS A 306 -14.40 -32.43 18.78
C CYS A 306 -12.96 -32.45 19.32
N SER A 307 -11.99 -31.95 18.55
CA SER A 307 -10.60 -31.86 18.98
C SER A 307 -10.40 -30.98 20.22
N GLN A 308 -11.13 -29.86 20.33
CA GLN A 308 -11.09 -28.98 21.51
C GLN A 308 -11.61 -29.67 22.78
N LEU A 309 -12.65 -30.50 22.68
CA LEU A 309 -13.19 -31.23 23.82
C LEU A 309 -12.19 -32.29 24.32
N LEU A 310 -11.61 -33.06 23.39
CA LEU A 310 -10.61 -34.08 23.74
C LEU A 310 -9.36 -33.49 24.40
N ALA A 311 -8.93 -32.29 23.98
CA ALA A 311 -7.81 -31.60 24.59
C ALA A 311 -8.08 -31.16 26.04
N ARG A 312 -9.34 -30.86 26.39
CA ARG A 312 -9.72 -30.48 27.76
C ARG A 312 -9.75 -31.68 28.70
N ASP A 313 -10.32 -32.79 28.26
CA ASP A 313 -10.48 -34.01 29.06
C ASP A 313 -9.15 -34.73 29.35
N GLY A 314 -8.12 -34.49 28.53
CA GLY A 314 -6.76 -35.02 28.72
C GLY A 314 -5.89 -34.29 29.74
N THR A 315 -6.36 -33.17 30.31
CA THR A 315 -5.61 -32.42 31.33
C THR A 315 -5.96 -33.01 32.71
N PRO A 316 -5.05 -33.73 33.40
CA PRO A 316 -5.34 -34.18 34.75
C PRO A 316 -5.64 -32.96 35.63
N PRO A 317 -6.66 -33.01 36.50
CA PRO A 317 -6.94 -31.92 37.41
C PRO A 317 -5.65 -31.66 38.20
N ALA A 318 -5.15 -30.42 38.16
CA ALA A 318 -4.03 -30.00 38.96
C ALA A 318 -4.33 -30.41 40.40
N GLY A 319 -3.57 -31.39 40.90
CA GLY A 319 -3.73 -31.90 42.25
C GLY A 319 -3.63 -30.74 43.21
N ASP A 320 -4.73 -30.50 43.91
CA ASP A 320 -4.84 -29.55 44.99
C ASP A 320 -3.95 -30.07 46.13
N GLU A 321 -2.64 -29.75 46.08
CA GLU A 321 -1.71 -29.95 47.20
C GLU A 321 -2.02 -28.92 48.29
N SER A 322 -3.19 -29.06 48.93
CA SER A 322 -3.52 -28.44 50.20
C SER A 322 -3.56 -29.52 51.29
N MET A 323 -2.42 -30.21 51.49
CA MET A 323 -2.18 -30.98 52.71
C MET A 323 -1.50 -30.08 53.75
N ASP A 324 -2.35 -29.54 54.62
CA ASP A 324 -2.06 -28.82 55.85
C ASP A 324 -1.32 -29.74 56.87
N PRO A 325 -0.08 -29.44 57.30
CA PRO A 325 0.58 -30.20 58.35
C PRO A 325 0.58 -29.38 59.65
N GLY A 326 -0.39 -29.65 60.54
CA GLY A 326 -0.56 -28.77 61.70
C GLY A 326 -1.30 -29.33 62.90
N THR A 327 -1.03 -30.56 63.36
CA THR A 327 -1.36 -30.90 64.76
C THR A 327 -0.36 -31.88 65.36
N ALA A 328 0.60 -31.33 66.11
CA ALA A 328 1.38 -32.08 67.08
C ALA A 328 1.37 -31.29 68.40
N ALA A 329 0.63 -31.81 69.38
CA ALA A 329 0.84 -31.49 70.79
C ALA A 329 1.85 -32.50 71.37
N PRO A 330 2.66 -32.07 72.34
CA PRO A 330 2.92 -32.94 73.48
C PRO A 330 2.76 -32.23 74.82
N ALA A 331 2.71 -33.08 75.85
CA ALA A 331 2.49 -32.84 77.28
C ALA A 331 3.31 -31.72 77.93
#